data_AF-A0A945HDL7-F1
#
_entry.id   AF-A0A945HDL7-F1
#
_cell.length_a   1.000
_cell.length_b   1.000
_cell.length_c   1.000
_cell.angle_alpha   90.00
_cell.angle_beta   90.00
_cell.angle_gamma   90.00
#
_symmetry.space_group_name_H-M   'P 1'
#
loop_
_entity.id
_entity.type
_entity.pdbx_description
1 polymer ?
#
loop_
_entity_poly.entity_id
_entity_poly.type
_entity_poly.pdbx_seq_one_letter_code
_entity_poly.pdbx_strand_id
1 'polypeptide(L)' 'QGRSEFQGPDVDGLVYINDGNARPGTFNNVEITEAHTYDLIGRIV' A
#
# COMPACT_ATOMS: atom_id res chain seq x y z
N GLN A 1 -3.11 1.04 5.56
CA GLN A 1 -1.72 0.65 5.28
C GLN A 1 -1.66 -0.83 4.95
N GLY A 2 -0.71 -1.25 4.12
CA GLY A 2 -0.50 -2.62 3.71
C GLY A 2 0.82 -2.78 2.95
N ARG A 3 0.96 -3.89 2.23
CA ARG A 3 2.11 -4.19 1.35
C ARG A 3 1.61 -4.56 -0.04
N SER A 4 2.38 -4.21 -1.04
CA SER A 4 2.26 -4.73 -2.41
C SER A 4 2.98 -6.07 -2.54
N GLU A 5 2.80 -6.74 -3.67
CA GLU A 5 3.50 -8.01 -3.98
C GLU A 5 5.03 -7.87 -4.08
N PHE A 6 5.54 -6.63 -4.24
CA PHE A 6 6.96 -6.33 -4.32
C PHE A 6 7.62 -6.04 -2.96
N GLN A 7 6.86 -6.08 -1.86
CA GLN A 7 7.33 -5.71 -0.52
C GLN A 7 7.32 -6.91 0.43
N GLY A 8 8.51 -7.30 0.88
CA GLY A 8 8.72 -8.30 1.93
C GLY A 8 8.21 -7.84 3.31
N PRO A 9 7.72 -8.77 4.14
CA PRO A 9 7.26 -8.45 5.49
C PRO A 9 8.43 -7.95 6.36
N ASP A 10 8.16 -6.91 7.16
CA ASP A 10 9.04 -6.37 8.21
C ASP A 10 10.39 -5.78 7.77
N VAL A 11 10.74 -5.92 6.49
CA VAL A 11 12.02 -5.46 5.92
C VAL A 11 11.81 -4.30 4.94
N ASP A 12 10.83 -4.42 4.05
CA ASP A 12 10.55 -3.39 3.05
C ASP A 12 9.55 -2.35 3.57
N GLY A 13 9.46 -1.22 2.85
CA GLY A 13 8.50 -0.16 3.17
C GLY A 13 7.03 -0.58 3.03
N LEU A 14 6.13 0.35 3.30
CA LEU A 14 4.69 0.14 3.31
C LEU A 14 3.98 0.94 2.22
N VAL A 15 2.76 0.51 1.91
CA VAL A 15 1.80 1.32 1.13
C VAL A 15 0.76 1.88 2.09
N TYR A 16 0.68 3.21 2.18
CA TYR A 16 -0.37 3.92 2.89
C TYR A 16 -1.55 4.20 1.96
N ILE A 17 -2.77 3.94 2.46
CA ILE A 17 -4.01 4.14 1.70
C ILE A 17 -4.69 5.38 2.27
N ASN A 18 -4.76 6.45 1.48
CA ASN A 18 -5.36 7.72 1.89
C ASN A 18 -6.81 7.88 1.42
N ASP A 19 -7.24 7.09 0.43
CA ASP A 19 -8.61 7.08 -0.07
C ASP A 19 -9.07 5.63 -0.35
N GLY A 20 -10.27 5.30 0.12
CA GLY A 20 -10.83 3.93 0.17
C GLY A 20 -10.66 3.22 1.51
N ASN A 21 -11.42 2.12 1.69
CA ASN A 21 -11.38 1.27 2.89
C ASN A 21 -10.95 -0.16 2.52
N ALA A 22 -9.99 -0.70 3.26
CA ALA A 22 -9.54 -2.08 3.12
C ALA A 22 -9.80 -2.88 4.39
N ARG A 23 -10.12 -4.17 4.23
CA ARG A 23 -10.22 -5.13 5.34
C ARG A 23 -8.89 -5.90 5.47
N PRO A 24 -8.38 -6.12 6.69
CA PRO A 24 -7.20 -6.96 6.88
C PRO A 24 -7.38 -8.36 6.28
N GLY A 25 -6.35 -8.85 5.60
CA GLY A 25 -6.34 -10.17 4.96
C GLY A 25 -7.03 -10.23 3.59
N THR A 26 -7.42 -9.09 2.99
CA THR A 26 -7.95 -9.04 1.62
C THR A 26 -6.96 -8.38 0.65
N PHE A 27 -7.06 -8.75 -0.62
CA PHE A 27 -6.37 -8.06 -1.71
C PHE A 27 -7.27 -6.97 -2.29
N ASN A 28 -6.67 -5.83 -2.60
CA ASN A 28 -7.33 -4.70 -3.25
C ASN A 28 -6.38 -4.16 -4.32
N ASN A 29 -6.94 -3.67 -5.44
CA ASN A 29 -6.15 -2.90 -6.39
C ASN A 29 -5.94 -1.50 -5.84
N VAL A 30 -4.72 -1.00 -5.98
CA VAL A 30 -4.32 0.31 -5.46
C VAL A 30 -3.58 1.06 -6.56
N GLU A 31 -4.04 2.28 -6.84
CA GLU A 31 -3.31 3.24 -7.67
C GLU A 31 -2.34 4.03 -6.78
N ILE A 32 -1.05 4.01 -7.10
CA ILE A 32 -0.02 4.75 -6.37
C ILE A 32 -0.02 6.20 -6.85
N THR A 33 -0.20 7.14 -5.93
CA THR A 33 -0.29 8.58 -6.20
C THR A 33 0.97 9.34 -5.80
N GLU A 34 1.70 8.87 -4.78
CA GLU A 34 2.95 9.49 -4.33
C GLU A 34 3.96 8.42 -3.89
N ALA A 35 5.25 8.73 -4.03
CA ALA A 35 6.35 7.89 -3.60
C ALA A 35 7.33 8.69 -2.73
N HIS A 36 7.67 8.12 -1.58
CA HIS A 36 8.74 8.58 -0.70
C HIS A 36 9.93 7.62 -0.80
N THR A 37 11.01 7.90 -0.05
CA THR A 37 12.26 7.14 -0.13
C THR A 37 12.08 5.63 0.04
N TYR A 38 11.12 5.19 0.87
CA TYR A 38 10.83 3.77 1.11
C TYR A 38 9.32 3.43 1.04
N ASP A 39 8.46 4.40 1.34
CA ASP A 39 7.01 4.19 1.42
C ASP A 39 6.28 4.75 0.21
N LEU A 40 5.11 4.18 -0.06
CA LEU A 40 4.20 4.61 -1.12
C LEU A 40 2.89 5.09 -0.53
N ILE A 41 2.23 6.01 -1.24
CA ILE A 41 0.87 6.46 -0.93
C ILE A 41 -0.01 6.14 -2.13
N GLY A 42 -1.22 5.63 -1.89
CA GLY A 42 -2.18 5.35 -2.95
C GLY A 42 -3.64 5.37 -2.52
N ARG A 43 -4.51 5.07 -3.48
CA ARG A 43 -5.96 4.96 -3.31
C ARG A 43 -6.49 3.65 -3.89
N ILE A 44 -7.57 3.13 -3.30
CA ILE A 44 -8.22 1.90 -3.80
C ILE A 44 -9.04 2.22 -5.05
N VAL A 45 -9.00 1.32 -6.05
CA VAL A 45 -9.77 1.38 -7.30
C VAL A 45 -10.69 0.18 -7.48
#